data_AF-A0AAE0QI42-F1
#
_entry.id   AF-A0AAE0QI42-F1
#
_cell.length_a   1.000
_cell.length_b   1.000
_cell.length_c   1.000
_cell.angle_alpha   90.00
_cell.angle_beta   90.00
_cell.angle_gamma   90.00
#
_symmetry.space_group_name_H-M   'P 1'
#
loop_
_entity.id
_entity.type
_entity.pdbx_description
1 polymer ?
#
loop_
_entity_poly.entity_id
_entity_poly.type
_entity_poly.pdbx_seq_one_letter_code
_entity_poly.pdbx_strand_id
1 'polypeptide(L)'
;MFKHKGAHQYTWYQDTLGRRSMIDLVVVSSDLRPHVLDTWVKRGVELSTDHHLVVCWIRLRKRMLDRLGRPKRIVRVCWERLADPSVRGVFNSHLRESFNQIPRESEWTMFSSSIVDSAIWSCGCKVSGAGRGGNPRTQWWTLEVRDAVKLKKESYQACLARGTPEAAEAYQQAKRTAAGVVSEAKTQVWEEFSEAMEKDYRMASGKFWQTVRRLRRGKQLSANTVYSGGGELLASTGDIVGRWKEYFKDLLNPTDTPSVEEP
;
A
#
# COMPACT_ATOMS: atom_id res chain seq x y z
N MET A 1 9.21 31.38 9.86
CA MET A 1 9.45 30.02 10.39
C MET A 1 8.65 29.88 11.66
N PHE A 2 7.97 28.75 11.88
CA PHE A 2 7.16 28.54 13.09
C PHE A 2 8.07 28.43 14.31
N LYS A 3 7.66 29.05 15.43
CA LYS A 3 8.44 29.04 16.67
C LYS A 3 8.10 27.77 17.45
N HIS A 4 9.07 26.89 17.57
CA HIS A 4 8.97 25.63 18.32
C HIS A 4 10.12 25.51 19.31
N LYS A 5 9.94 24.71 20.37
CA LYS A 5 11.06 24.35 21.27
C LYS A 5 12.17 23.68 20.45
N GLY A 6 13.44 23.86 20.83
CA GLY A 6 14.58 23.29 20.10
C GLY A 6 14.47 21.77 19.88
N ALA A 7 13.85 21.04 20.83
CA ALA A 7 13.57 19.62 20.67
C ALA A 7 12.64 19.28 19.49
N HIS A 8 11.90 20.22 18.94
CA HIS A 8 10.99 20.02 17.81
C HIS A 8 11.50 20.69 16.52
N GLN A 9 12.78 21.07 16.47
CA GLN A 9 13.41 21.72 15.32
C GLN A 9 14.38 20.82 14.56
N TYR A 10 15.17 20.01 15.28
CA TYR A 10 16.18 19.17 14.64
C TYR A 10 15.59 17.85 14.18
N THR A 11 16.00 17.41 12.99
CA THR A 11 15.47 16.19 12.37
C THR A 11 16.43 15.03 12.51
N TRP A 12 17.73 15.30 12.54
CA TRP A 12 18.79 14.30 12.67
C TRP A 12 19.56 14.45 13.98
N TYR A 13 19.88 13.31 14.61
CA TYR A 13 20.63 13.23 15.86
C TYR A 13 21.69 12.14 15.80
N GLN A 14 22.88 12.46 16.30
CA GLN A 14 23.94 11.48 16.58
C GLN A 14 24.21 11.47 18.08
N ASP A 15 23.70 10.45 18.75
CA ASP A 15 23.75 10.34 20.21
C ASP A 15 25.18 10.23 20.74
N THR A 16 26.09 9.57 20.02
CA THR A 16 27.48 9.34 20.46
C THR A 16 28.32 10.61 20.56
N LEU A 17 28.05 11.61 19.72
CA LEU A 17 28.79 12.87 19.67
C LEU A 17 27.95 14.09 20.06
N GLY A 18 26.69 13.87 20.47
CA GLY A 18 25.75 14.95 20.80
C GLY A 18 25.44 15.90 19.65
N ARG A 19 25.66 15.48 18.39
CA ARG A 19 25.45 16.32 17.20
C ARG A 19 23.99 16.26 16.76
N ARG A 20 23.50 17.39 16.25
CA ARG A 20 22.13 17.52 15.75
C ARG A 20 22.08 18.48 14.56
N SER A 21 21.26 18.15 13.58
CA SER A 21 21.11 18.92 12.34
C SER A 21 19.66 18.95 11.88
N MET A 22 19.29 20.00 11.15
CA MET A 22 18.01 20.10 10.45
C MET A 22 18.27 19.83 8.97
N ILE A 23 17.98 18.61 8.52
CA ILE A 23 18.27 18.15 7.15
C ILE A 23 17.02 17.68 6.40
N ASP A 24 15.92 17.41 7.12
CA ASP A 24 14.63 17.08 6.53
C ASP A 24 13.76 18.34 6.48
N LEU A 25 13.42 18.78 5.27
CA LEU A 25 12.70 20.02 5.04
C LEU A 25 11.43 19.77 4.23
N VAL A 26 10.37 20.54 4.54
CA VAL A 26 9.17 20.61 3.72
C VAL A 26 9.26 21.86 2.86
N VAL A 27 9.58 21.66 1.58
CA VAL A 27 9.64 22.74 0.59
C VAL A 27 8.26 22.92 -0.03
N VAL A 28 7.76 24.14 0.00
CA VAL A 28 6.46 24.52 -0.57
C VAL A 28 6.64 25.63 -1.59
N SER A 29 5.84 25.59 -2.65
CA SER A 29 5.77 26.66 -3.63
C SER A 29 5.13 27.93 -3.02
N SER A 30 5.42 29.09 -3.60
CA SER A 30 5.00 30.40 -3.07
C SER A 30 3.48 30.55 -2.98
N ASP A 31 2.73 29.92 -3.87
CA ASP A 31 1.26 29.87 -3.90
C ASP A 31 0.66 28.99 -2.77
N LEU A 32 1.36 27.93 -2.37
CA LEU A 32 0.95 27.07 -1.26
C LEU A 32 1.41 27.59 0.10
N ARG A 33 2.44 28.45 0.14
CA ARG A 33 3.00 29.00 1.38
C ARG A 33 1.95 29.63 2.33
N PRO A 34 0.97 30.43 1.87
CA PRO A 34 -0.08 30.98 2.75
C PRO A 34 -1.00 29.93 3.37
N HIS A 35 -1.01 28.71 2.81
CA HIS A 35 -1.85 27.60 3.26
C HIS A 35 -1.15 26.71 4.30
N VAL A 36 0.15 26.88 4.53
CA VAL A 36 0.89 26.14 5.55
C VAL A 36 0.52 26.69 6.93
N LEU A 37 -0.06 25.85 7.77
CA LEU A 37 -0.53 26.19 9.11
C LEU A 37 0.56 26.03 10.16
N ASP A 38 1.32 24.94 10.09
CA ASP A 38 2.43 24.66 11.01
C ASP A 38 3.35 23.57 10.44
N THR A 39 4.62 23.58 10.85
CA THR A 39 5.60 22.53 10.56
C THR A 39 6.48 22.30 11.79
N TRP A 40 6.56 21.06 12.26
CA TRP A 40 7.39 20.71 13.42
C TRP A 40 7.93 19.27 13.34
N VAL A 41 8.92 18.97 14.19
CA VAL A 41 9.47 17.62 14.32
C VAL A 41 8.74 16.84 15.41
N LYS A 42 8.22 15.66 15.05
CA LYS A 42 7.53 14.75 15.96
C LYS A 42 8.48 13.70 16.52
N ARG A 43 9.09 14.02 17.67
CA ARG A 43 10.06 13.14 18.36
C ARG A 43 9.47 11.83 18.88
N GLY A 44 8.22 11.81 19.32
CA GLY A 44 7.59 10.61 19.88
C GLY A 44 7.27 9.51 18.86
N VAL A 45 7.73 9.58 17.62
CA VAL A 45 7.51 8.52 16.63
C VAL A 45 8.78 7.70 16.49
N GLU A 46 8.70 6.43 16.89
CA GLU A 46 9.76 5.46 16.68
C GLU A 46 9.79 5.06 15.19
N LEU A 47 10.91 5.35 14.51
CA LEU A 47 11.15 5.01 13.10
C LEU A 47 12.33 4.03 12.91
N SER A 48 13.01 3.64 14.00
CA SER A 48 14.28 2.90 13.97
C SER A 48 15.41 3.59 13.18
N THR A 49 15.29 4.89 12.88
CA THR A 49 16.28 5.73 12.19
C THR A 49 16.90 6.76 13.15
N ASP A 50 18.02 7.34 12.74
CA ASP A 50 18.65 8.54 13.33
C ASP A 50 17.93 9.85 12.94
N HIS A 51 16.93 9.75 12.05
CA HIS A 51 16.01 10.83 11.69
C HIS A 51 14.69 10.76 12.47
N HIS A 52 14.12 11.92 12.76
CA HIS A 52 12.76 12.10 13.30
C HIS A 52 11.78 12.56 12.22
N LEU A 53 10.51 12.23 12.40
CA LEU A 53 9.47 12.59 11.47
C LEU A 53 9.21 14.11 11.48
N VAL A 54 9.26 14.75 10.31
CA VAL A 54 8.76 16.11 10.11
C VAL A 54 7.29 16.05 9.73
N VAL A 55 6.46 16.83 10.42
CA VAL A 55 5.03 16.93 10.19
C VAL A 55 4.69 18.35 9.77
N CYS A 56 3.94 18.49 8.68
CA CYS A 56 3.45 19.77 8.16
C CYS A 56 1.93 19.73 8.01
N TRP A 57 1.26 20.75 8.53
CA TRP A 57 -0.17 20.97 8.36
C TRP A 57 -0.41 21.98 7.25
N ILE A 58 -1.19 21.60 6.23
CA ILE A 58 -1.50 22.45 5.08
C ILE A 58 -3.01 22.49 4.89
N ARG A 59 -3.56 23.69 4.80
CA ARG A 59 -4.98 23.93 4.51
C ARG A 59 -5.24 23.91 3.01
N LEU A 60 -5.59 22.74 2.48
CA LEU A 60 -5.95 22.61 1.07
C LEU A 60 -7.46 22.84 0.87
N ARG A 61 -7.82 23.86 0.07
CA ARG A 61 -9.17 23.98 -0.49
C ARG A 61 -9.28 23.08 -1.70
N LYS A 62 -9.59 21.79 -1.52
CA LYS A 62 -9.90 20.92 -2.65
C LYS A 62 -11.28 21.28 -3.20
N ARG A 63 -11.38 21.68 -4.48
CA ARG A 63 -12.50 21.21 -5.31
C ARG A 63 -12.37 19.69 -5.28
N MET A 64 -13.33 19.00 -4.67
CA MET A 64 -13.34 17.54 -4.68
C MET A 64 -13.44 17.14 -6.16
N LEU A 65 -12.33 16.68 -6.75
CA LEU A 65 -12.43 15.84 -7.94
C LEU A 65 -13.36 14.70 -7.52
N ASP A 66 -14.46 14.54 -8.26
CA ASP A 66 -15.41 13.46 -8.01
C ASP A 66 -14.61 12.18 -7.80
N ARG A 67 -14.75 11.60 -6.61
CA ARG A 67 -14.10 10.32 -6.33
C ARG A 67 -14.65 9.37 -7.37
N LEU A 68 -13.79 8.91 -8.28
CA LEU A 68 -14.07 7.76 -9.15
C LEU A 68 -14.77 6.71 -8.27
N GLY A 69 -15.96 6.30 -8.70
CA GLY A 69 -16.98 5.66 -7.86
C GLY A 69 -16.43 4.60 -6.91
N ARG A 70 -17.13 4.40 -5.78
CA ARG A 70 -16.73 3.44 -4.74
C ARG A 70 -16.29 2.13 -5.40
N PRO A 71 -15.11 1.57 -5.03
CA PRO A 71 -14.65 0.33 -5.63
C PRO A 71 -15.73 -0.74 -5.48
N LYS A 72 -16.02 -1.49 -6.56
CA LYS A 72 -17.03 -2.54 -6.54
C LYS A 72 -16.65 -3.58 -5.47
N ARG A 73 -17.51 -3.74 -4.45
CA ARG A 73 -17.43 -4.84 -3.48
C ARG A 73 -18.04 -6.07 -4.12
N ILE A 74 -17.24 -7.11 -4.31
CA ILE A 74 -17.66 -8.41 -4.82
C ILE A 74 -17.56 -9.41 -3.67
N VAL A 75 -18.69 -9.93 -3.21
CA VAL A 75 -18.71 -11.02 -2.23
C VAL A 75 -18.46 -12.33 -2.99
N ARG A 76 -17.50 -13.15 -2.53
CA ARG A 76 -17.23 -14.47 -3.09
C ARG A 76 -17.09 -15.53 -2.01
N VAL A 77 -17.50 -16.75 -2.31
CA VAL A 77 -17.29 -17.92 -1.44
C VAL A 77 -15.80 -18.18 -1.25
N CYS A 78 -15.38 -18.51 -0.03
CA CYS A 78 -14.01 -18.86 0.32
C CYS A 78 -13.68 -20.32 -0.04
N TRP A 79 -13.89 -20.71 -1.29
CA TRP A 79 -13.74 -22.10 -1.75
C TRP A 79 -12.34 -22.68 -1.47
N GLU A 80 -11.31 -21.85 -1.30
CA GLU A 80 -9.96 -22.29 -0.94
C GLU A 80 -9.92 -23.01 0.44
N ARG A 81 -10.88 -22.74 1.33
CA ARG A 81 -10.99 -23.45 2.63
C ARG A 81 -11.35 -24.92 2.48
N LEU A 82 -11.86 -25.36 1.33
CA LEU A 82 -12.07 -26.79 1.06
C LEU A 82 -10.74 -27.57 1.00
N ALA A 83 -9.59 -26.90 0.95
CA ALA A 83 -8.29 -27.55 1.14
C ALA A 83 -8.15 -28.19 2.54
N ASP A 84 -8.78 -27.60 3.56
CA ASP A 84 -8.85 -28.16 4.91
C ASP A 84 -9.79 -29.39 4.95
N PRO A 85 -9.31 -30.57 5.35
CA PRO A 85 -10.13 -31.79 5.43
C PRO A 85 -11.36 -31.63 6.33
N SER A 86 -11.29 -30.84 7.40
CA SER A 86 -12.40 -30.63 8.32
C SER A 86 -13.54 -29.86 7.67
N VAL A 87 -13.21 -28.73 7.03
CA VAL A 87 -14.17 -27.90 6.28
C VAL A 87 -14.77 -28.67 5.11
N ARG A 88 -13.95 -29.48 4.43
CA ARG A 88 -14.41 -30.36 3.34
C ARG A 88 -15.39 -31.42 3.84
N GLY A 89 -15.15 -31.99 5.01
CA GLY A 89 -16.07 -32.94 5.64
C GLY A 89 -17.45 -32.33 5.89
N VAL A 90 -17.47 -31.15 6.51
CA VAL A 90 -18.71 -30.39 6.78
C VAL A 90 -19.45 -30.06 5.48
N PHE A 91 -18.73 -29.56 4.47
CA PHE A 91 -19.30 -29.26 3.15
C PHE A 91 -19.96 -30.48 2.51
N ASN A 92 -19.27 -31.62 2.50
CA ASN A 92 -19.79 -32.85 1.90
C ASN A 92 -21.01 -33.39 2.65
N SER A 93 -21.06 -33.28 3.98
CA SER A 93 -22.23 -33.66 4.76
C SER A 93 -23.44 -32.81 4.42
N HIS A 94 -23.26 -31.48 4.36
CA HIS A 94 -24.34 -30.54 4.01
C HIS A 94 -24.83 -30.72 2.58
N LEU A 95 -23.92 -30.96 1.64
CA LEU A 95 -24.29 -31.27 0.26
C LEU A 95 -25.14 -32.54 0.17
N ARG A 96 -24.72 -33.62 0.85
CA ARG A 96 -25.47 -34.88 0.85
C ARG A 96 -26.86 -34.72 1.45
N GLU A 97 -26.96 -34.03 2.58
CA GLU A 97 -28.24 -33.75 3.23
C GLU A 97 -29.16 -32.93 2.32
N SER A 98 -28.63 -31.88 1.71
CA SER A 98 -29.41 -31.02 0.81
C SER A 98 -29.84 -31.77 -0.45
N PHE A 99 -28.98 -32.61 -1.03
CA PHE A 99 -29.30 -33.36 -2.24
C PHE A 99 -30.36 -34.44 -2.01
N ASN A 100 -30.45 -34.99 -0.80
CA ASN A 100 -31.53 -35.92 -0.45
C ASN A 100 -32.91 -35.27 -0.43
N GLN A 101 -32.97 -33.93 -0.28
CA GLN A 101 -34.22 -33.16 -0.26
C GLN A 101 -34.61 -32.62 -1.65
N ILE A 102 -33.72 -32.72 -2.64
CA ILE A 102 -33.94 -32.21 -3.99
C ILE A 102 -34.48 -33.35 -4.87
N PRO A 103 -35.69 -33.20 -5.47
CA PRO A 103 -36.21 -34.17 -6.43
C PRO A 103 -35.23 -34.45 -7.57
N ARG A 104 -35.17 -35.70 -8.03
CA ARG A 104 -34.20 -36.14 -9.06
C ARG A 104 -34.39 -35.43 -10.41
N GLU A 105 -35.59 -34.91 -10.68
CA GLU A 105 -35.94 -34.11 -11.87
C GLU A 105 -36.01 -32.60 -11.57
N SER A 106 -35.26 -32.12 -10.58
CA SER A 106 -35.23 -30.70 -10.24
C SER A 106 -34.51 -29.86 -11.30
N GLU A 107 -34.98 -28.63 -11.47
CA GLU A 107 -34.29 -27.64 -12.29
C GLU A 107 -32.85 -27.41 -11.78
N TRP A 108 -31.92 -27.29 -12.73
CA TRP A 108 -30.50 -27.00 -12.48
C TRP A 108 -30.26 -25.84 -11.50
N THR A 109 -31.18 -24.87 -11.46
CA THR A 109 -31.16 -23.74 -10.55
C THR A 109 -31.20 -24.16 -9.07
N MET A 110 -32.10 -25.10 -8.70
CA MET A 110 -32.21 -25.57 -7.31
C MET A 110 -30.95 -26.33 -6.88
N PHE A 111 -30.42 -27.16 -7.79
CA PHE A 111 -29.18 -27.88 -7.57
C PHE A 111 -27.97 -26.96 -7.40
N SER A 112 -27.83 -25.96 -8.28
CA SER A 112 -26.74 -24.98 -8.23
C SER A 112 -26.80 -24.11 -6.98
N SER A 113 -27.99 -23.64 -6.59
CA SER A 113 -28.18 -22.88 -5.35
C SER A 113 -27.80 -23.69 -4.13
N SER A 114 -28.22 -24.95 -4.05
CA SER A 114 -27.88 -25.85 -2.93
C SER A 114 -26.37 -26.04 -2.78
N ILE A 115 -25.62 -26.16 -3.89
CA ILE A 115 -24.16 -26.21 -3.86
C ILE A 115 -23.57 -24.92 -3.32
N VAL A 116 -24.04 -23.78 -3.82
CA VAL A 116 -23.56 -22.47 -3.40
C VAL A 116 -23.86 -22.24 -1.92
N ASP A 117 -25.05 -22.57 -1.45
CA ASP A 117 -25.48 -22.41 -0.05
C ASP A 117 -24.66 -23.30 0.88
N SER A 118 -24.45 -24.56 0.49
CA SER A 118 -23.57 -25.48 1.22
C SER A 118 -22.14 -24.94 1.30
N ALA A 119 -21.65 -24.33 0.21
CA ALA A 119 -20.32 -23.75 0.17
C ALA A 119 -20.23 -22.45 0.99
N ILE A 120 -21.26 -21.60 0.97
CA ILE A 120 -21.37 -20.41 1.82
C ILE A 120 -21.38 -20.80 3.29
N TRP A 121 -22.13 -21.83 3.65
CA TRP A 121 -22.28 -22.28 5.04
C TRP A 121 -20.98 -22.88 5.58
N SER A 122 -20.35 -23.77 4.81
CA SER A 122 -19.12 -24.45 5.20
C SER A 122 -17.88 -23.57 5.10
N CYS A 123 -17.70 -22.86 3.98
CA CYS A 123 -16.50 -22.10 3.69
C CYS A 123 -16.61 -20.65 4.15
N GLY A 124 -17.81 -20.11 4.29
CA GLY A 124 -18.03 -18.68 4.50
C GLY A 124 -17.81 -17.85 3.23
N CYS A 125 -18.07 -16.55 3.35
CA CYS A 125 -17.86 -15.57 2.28
C CYS A 125 -16.74 -14.59 2.62
N LYS A 126 -16.01 -14.14 1.60
CA LYS A 126 -15.06 -13.01 1.69
C LYS A 126 -15.43 -11.90 0.71
N VAL A 127 -15.32 -10.66 1.18
CA VAL A 127 -15.47 -9.48 0.34
C VAL A 127 -14.16 -9.22 -0.40
N SER A 128 -14.20 -9.32 -1.72
CA SER A 128 -13.15 -8.86 -2.62
C SER A 128 -13.51 -7.46 -3.12
N GLY A 129 -12.52 -6.59 -3.34
CA GLY A 129 -12.73 -5.38 -4.14
C GLY A 129 -13.00 -4.05 -3.42
N ALA A 130 -13.37 -3.97 -2.13
CA ALA A 130 -13.32 -2.66 -1.44
C ALA A 130 -13.21 -2.76 0.07
N GLY A 131 -11.98 -2.61 0.54
CA GLY A 131 -11.65 -2.43 1.96
C GLY A 131 -10.47 -3.30 2.29
N ARG A 132 -9.26 -2.69 2.29
CA ARG A 132 -8.01 -3.25 2.81
C ARG A 132 -7.99 -4.78 2.81
N GLY A 133 -8.33 -5.38 1.67
CA GLY A 133 -8.28 -6.83 1.51
C GLY A 133 -6.83 -7.14 1.68
N GLY A 134 -6.50 -7.94 2.71
CA GLY A 134 -5.14 -8.18 3.19
C GLY A 134 -4.19 -8.10 2.01
N ASN A 135 -3.39 -7.03 1.99
CA ASN A 135 -2.43 -6.86 0.93
C ASN A 135 -1.56 -8.11 1.00
N PRO A 136 -1.32 -8.86 -0.10
CA PRO A 136 -0.36 -9.95 -0.06
C PRO A 136 1.00 -9.47 0.50
N ARG A 137 1.33 -8.18 0.30
CA ARG A 137 2.52 -7.53 0.88
C ARG A 137 2.51 -7.37 2.41
N THR A 138 1.43 -7.74 3.10
CA THR A 138 1.31 -7.72 4.56
C THR A 138 1.11 -9.10 5.16
N GLN A 139 1.33 -10.20 4.41
CA GLN A 139 1.22 -11.55 4.96
C GLN A 139 2.20 -11.78 6.12
N TRP A 140 3.37 -11.13 6.09
CA TRP A 140 4.36 -11.16 7.17
C TRP A 140 3.92 -10.35 8.41
N TRP A 141 2.81 -9.60 8.35
CA TRP A 141 2.30 -8.82 9.48
C TRP A 141 1.45 -9.69 10.41
N THR A 142 2.11 -10.59 11.12
CA THR A 142 1.49 -11.53 12.08
C THR A 142 1.14 -10.84 13.41
N LEU A 143 0.46 -11.57 14.31
CA LEU A 143 0.23 -11.09 15.68
C LEU A 143 1.55 -10.91 16.42
N GLU A 144 2.48 -11.85 16.27
CA GLU A 144 3.81 -11.79 16.87
C GLU A 144 4.61 -10.56 16.41
N VAL A 145 4.65 -10.29 15.10
CA VAL A 145 5.27 -9.08 14.55
C VAL A 145 4.63 -7.81 15.12
N ARG A 146 3.30 -7.80 15.25
CA ARG A 146 2.56 -6.67 15.80
C ARG A 146 2.93 -6.42 17.26
N ASP A 147 3.01 -7.48 18.06
CA ASP A 147 3.32 -7.39 19.49
C ASP A 147 4.77 -6.97 19.71
N ALA A 148 5.72 -7.52 18.95
CA ALA A 148 7.12 -7.10 18.99
C ALA A 148 7.30 -5.63 18.59
N VAL A 149 6.62 -5.17 17.52
CA VAL A 149 6.65 -3.76 17.11
C VAL A 149 5.96 -2.85 18.12
N LYS A 150 4.88 -3.31 18.78
CA LYS A 150 4.21 -2.57 19.84
C LYS A 150 5.13 -2.39 21.04
N LEU A 151 5.75 -3.46 21.51
CA LEU A 151 6.71 -3.42 22.62
C LEU A 151 7.88 -2.48 22.30
N LYS A 152 8.44 -2.57 21.10
CA LYS A 152 9.50 -1.63 20.64
C LYS A 152 9.07 -0.17 20.78
N LYS A 153 7.84 0.17 20.37
CA LYS A 153 7.30 1.54 20.45
C LYS A 153 7.08 1.99 21.89
N GLU A 154 6.57 1.10 22.75
CA GLU A 154 6.35 1.38 24.17
C GLU A 154 7.68 1.60 24.90
N SER A 155 8.67 0.74 24.68
CA SER A 155 10.02 0.92 25.21
C SER A 155 10.68 2.21 24.73
N TYR A 156 10.45 2.63 23.47
CA TYR A 156 10.93 3.91 22.98
C TYR A 156 10.31 5.10 23.72
N GLN A 157 8.99 5.09 23.98
CA GLN A 157 8.36 6.15 24.79
C GLN A 157 8.92 6.16 26.21
N ALA A 158 9.10 5.00 26.82
CA ALA A 158 9.68 4.88 28.16
C ALA A 158 11.12 5.41 28.19
N CYS A 159 11.93 5.10 27.18
CA CYS A 159 13.30 5.62 27.02
C CYS A 159 13.30 7.15 26.93
N LEU A 160 12.40 7.75 26.12
CA LEU A 160 12.28 9.20 26.00
C LEU A 160 11.80 9.88 27.29
N ALA A 161 10.90 9.24 28.03
CA ALA A 161 10.30 9.81 29.23
C ALA A 161 11.22 9.72 30.46
N ARG A 162 11.87 8.57 30.65
CA ARG A 162 12.71 8.30 31.84
C ARG A 162 14.16 8.72 31.64
N GLY A 163 14.70 8.57 30.44
CA GLY A 163 16.10 8.91 30.13
C GLY A 163 17.14 8.09 30.91
N THR A 164 16.77 6.94 31.49
CA THR A 164 17.68 6.09 32.26
C THR A 164 18.38 5.05 31.36
N PRO A 165 19.59 4.58 31.73
CA PRO A 165 20.30 3.56 30.96
C PRO A 165 19.49 2.27 30.82
N GLU A 166 18.74 1.85 31.85
CA GLU A 166 17.91 0.65 31.82
C GLU A 166 16.77 0.77 30.80
N ALA A 167 16.15 1.95 30.70
CA ALA A 167 15.11 2.20 29.71
C ALA A 167 15.69 2.22 28.28
N ALA A 168 16.92 2.72 28.11
CA ALA A 168 17.64 2.68 26.85
C ALA A 168 17.99 1.24 26.44
N GLU A 169 18.52 0.43 27.37
CA GLU A 169 18.82 -0.98 27.16
C GLU A 169 17.57 -1.79 26.81
N ALA A 170 16.46 -1.59 27.53
CA ALA A 170 15.18 -2.22 27.24
C ALA A 170 14.66 -1.87 25.84
N TYR A 171 14.82 -0.62 25.40
CA TYR A 171 14.52 -0.22 24.03
C TYR A 171 15.45 -0.89 23.01
N GLN A 172 16.75 -0.94 23.24
CA GLN A 172 17.69 -1.62 22.33
C GLN A 172 17.37 -3.11 22.20
N GLN A 173 17.03 -3.78 23.30
CA GLN A 173 16.62 -5.18 23.27
C GLN A 173 15.33 -5.36 22.46
N ALA A 174 14.28 -4.58 22.75
CA ALA A 174 13.03 -4.64 22.01
C ALA A 174 13.22 -4.30 20.51
N LYS A 175 14.14 -3.39 20.18
CA LYS A 175 14.51 -3.06 18.79
C LYS A 175 15.12 -4.26 18.06
N ARG A 176 16.07 -4.96 18.69
CA ARG A 176 16.70 -6.17 18.12
C ARG A 176 15.68 -7.30 17.96
N THR A 177 14.87 -7.56 18.98
CA THR A 177 13.81 -8.58 18.92
C THR A 177 12.82 -8.30 17.80
N ALA A 178 12.31 -7.06 17.70
CA ALA A 178 11.39 -6.69 16.63
C ALA A 178 12.04 -6.80 15.24
N ALA A 179 13.32 -6.45 15.10
CA ALA A 179 14.04 -6.63 13.84
C ALA A 179 14.18 -8.10 13.44
N GLY A 180 14.51 -8.98 14.40
CA GLY A 180 14.57 -10.43 14.21
C GLY A 180 13.23 -11.01 13.76
N VAL A 181 12.17 -10.78 14.54
CA VAL A 181 10.81 -11.29 14.25
C VAL A 181 10.30 -10.78 12.90
N VAL A 182 10.53 -9.50 12.57
CA VAL A 182 10.14 -8.95 11.26
C VAL A 182 10.94 -9.58 10.11
N SER A 183 12.24 -9.82 10.31
CA SER A 183 13.09 -10.45 9.30
C SER A 183 12.64 -11.89 9.05
N GLU A 184 12.46 -12.67 10.10
CA GLU A 184 12.01 -14.06 10.04
C GLU A 184 10.65 -14.19 9.37
N ALA A 185 9.65 -13.41 9.80
CA ALA A 185 8.33 -13.43 9.20
C ALA A 185 8.34 -13.04 7.71
N LYS A 186 9.23 -12.13 7.30
CA LYS A 186 9.40 -11.78 5.88
C LYS A 186 10.08 -12.89 5.10
N THR A 187 11.11 -13.52 5.66
CA THR A 187 11.80 -14.66 5.06
C THR A 187 10.84 -15.80 4.84
N GLN A 188 10.08 -16.20 5.86
CA GLN A 188 9.09 -17.27 5.74
C GLN A 188 8.07 -17.00 4.64
N VAL A 189 7.49 -15.79 4.59
CA VAL A 189 6.54 -15.43 3.51
C VAL A 189 7.19 -15.46 2.13
N TRP A 190 8.47 -15.10 2.03
CA TRP A 190 9.20 -15.17 0.76
C TRP A 190 9.51 -16.61 0.35
N GLU A 191 9.85 -17.49 1.30
CA GLU A 191 10.05 -18.92 1.07
C GLU A 191 8.76 -19.60 0.62
N GLU A 192 7.66 -19.44 1.37
CA GLU A 192 6.33 -19.96 1.01
C GLU A 192 5.90 -19.48 -0.39
N PHE A 193 6.14 -18.20 -0.70
CA PHE A 193 5.87 -17.65 -2.02
C PHE A 193 6.74 -18.29 -3.11
N SER A 194 8.02 -18.52 -2.82
CA SER A 194 8.98 -19.12 -3.76
C SER A 194 8.66 -20.57 -4.04
N GLU A 195 8.32 -21.36 -3.02
CA GLU A 195 7.86 -22.75 -3.17
C GLU A 195 6.57 -22.84 -3.99
N ALA A 196 5.60 -21.94 -3.72
CA ALA A 196 4.37 -21.86 -4.49
C ALA A 196 4.65 -21.53 -5.96
N MET A 197 5.58 -20.60 -6.22
CA MET A 197 6.02 -20.25 -7.57
C MET A 197 6.70 -21.41 -8.29
N GLU A 198 7.56 -22.17 -7.61
CA GLU A 198 8.22 -23.34 -8.18
C GLU A 198 7.21 -24.45 -8.53
N LYS A 199 6.27 -24.71 -7.63
CA LYS A 199 5.17 -25.65 -7.86
C LYS A 199 4.32 -25.22 -9.05
N ASP A 200 3.95 -23.95 -9.13
CA ASP A 200 3.19 -23.40 -10.25
C ASP A 200 3.99 -23.49 -11.56
N TYR A 201 5.31 -23.28 -11.53
CA TYR A 201 6.14 -23.44 -12.72
C TYR A 201 6.09 -24.88 -13.26
N ARG A 202 6.24 -25.88 -12.39
CA ARG A 202 6.26 -27.30 -12.76
C ARG A 202 4.88 -27.85 -13.13
N MET A 203 3.83 -27.46 -12.39
CA MET A 203 2.51 -28.09 -12.49
C MET A 203 1.47 -27.24 -13.22
N ALA A 204 1.68 -25.92 -13.33
CA ALA A 204 0.68 -24.98 -13.84
C ALA A 204 1.34 -23.73 -14.47
N SER A 205 2.20 -23.92 -15.47
CA SER A 205 3.04 -22.85 -16.06
C SER A 205 2.27 -21.58 -16.46
N GLY A 206 1.00 -21.70 -16.86
CA GLY A 206 0.12 -20.57 -17.12
C GLY A 206 -0.13 -19.68 -15.88
N LYS A 207 -0.34 -20.27 -14.69
CA LYS A 207 -0.49 -19.54 -13.42
C LYS A 207 0.80 -18.84 -13.02
N PHE A 208 1.93 -19.53 -13.15
CA PHE A 208 3.26 -18.96 -12.91
C PHE A 208 3.46 -17.67 -13.74
N TRP A 209 3.25 -17.74 -15.06
CA TRP A 209 3.44 -16.58 -15.92
C TRP A 209 2.43 -15.45 -15.66
N GLN A 210 1.21 -15.76 -15.24
CA GLN A 210 0.25 -14.73 -14.79
C GLN A 210 0.77 -13.99 -13.55
N THR A 211 1.31 -14.71 -12.56
CA THR A 211 1.91 -14.11 -11.36
C THR A 211 3.11 -13.24 -11.70
N VAL A 212 4.05 -13.73 -12.52
CA VAL A 212 5.20 -12.94 -13.02
C VAL A 212 4.73 -11.66 -13.72
N ARG A 213 3.73 -11.76 -14.60
CA ARG A 213 3.20 -10.60 -15.33
C ARG A 213 2.56 -9.57 -14.41
N ARG A 214 1.91 -10.01 -13.32
CA ARG A 214 1.36 -9.11 -12.28
C ARG A 214 2.46 -8.43 -11.47
N LEU A 215 3.54 -9.13 -11.14
CA LEU A 215 4.68 -8.56 -10.42
C LEU A 215 5.44 -7.53 -11.26
N ARG A 216 5.61 -7.79 -12.56
CA ARG A 216 6.25 -6.87 -13.52
C ARG A 216 5.41 -5.64 -13.81
N ARG A 217 4.08 -5.71 -13.66
CA ARG A 217 3.21 -4.53 -13.70
C ARG A 217 3.50 -3.69 -12.45
N GLY A 218 4.59 -2.91 -12.51
CA GLY A 218 4.89 -1.86 -11.57
C GLY A 218 3.75 -0.84 -11.52
N LYS A 219 3.87 0.13 -10.62
CA LYS A 219 2.93 1.24 -10.55
C LYS A 219 3.07 2.03 -11.86
N GLN A 220 2.23 1.73 -12.86
CA GLN A 220 2.05 2.64 -13.97
C GLN A 220 1.48 3.92 -13.37
N LEU A 221 2.37 4.89 -13.17
CA LEU A 221 1.96 6.26 -13.00
C LEU A 221 1.28 6.60 -14.32
N SER A 222 -0.04 6.58 -14.30
CA SER A 222 -0.81 7.15 -15.39
C SER A 222 -0.52 8.64 -15.33
N ALA A 223 0.44 9.11 -16.15
CA ALA A 223 0.71 10.52 -16.33
C ALA A 223 -0.49 11.10 -17.10
N ASN A 224 -1.61 11.24 -16.40
CA ASN A 224 -2.88 11.70 -16.94
C ASN A 224 -2.93 13.22 -16.95
N THR A 225 -1.78 13.89 -16.91
CA THR A 225 -1.70 15.34 -16.89
C THR A 225 -0.51 15.83 -17.68
N VAL A 226 -0.75 16.71 -18.65
CA VAL A 226 0.27 17.36 -19.49
C VAL A 226 -0.02 18.85 -19.53
N TYR A 227 1.00 19.71 -19.60
CA TYR A 227 0.80 21.15 -19.76
C TYR A 227 0.49 21.52 -21.22
N SER A 228 -0.49 22.40 -21.42
CA SER A 228 -0.75 23.04 -22.71
C SER A 228 0.41 23.95 -23.11
N GLY A 229 0.46 24.38 -24.38
CA GLY A 229 1.44 25.38 -24.84
C GLY A 229 1.34 26.72 -24.08
N GLY A 230 0.17 27.04 -23.51
CA GLY A 230 -0.08 28.22 -22.68
C GLY A 230 0.13 28.00 -21.18
N GLY A 231 0.65 26.84 -20.76
CA GLY A 231 0.96 26.55 -19.35
C GLY A 231 -0.22 26.06 -18.49
N GLU A 232 -1.35 25.71 -19.09
CA GLU A 232 -2.51 25.15 -18.37
C GLU A 232 -2.40 23.63 -18.22
N LEU A 233 -2.87 23.07 -17.10
CA LEU A 233 -2.81 21.63 -16.84
C LEU A 233 -3.98 20.89 -17.53
N LEU A 234 -3.68 20.08 -18.55
CA LEU A 234 -4.66 19.26 -19.27
C LEU A 234 -4.79 17.91 -18.58
N ALA A 235 -6.01 17.51 -18.22
CA ALA A 235 -6.28 16.26 -17.50
C ALA A 235 -7.22 15.28 -18.23
N SER A 236 -7.84 15.72 -19.33
CA SER A 236 -8.70 14.87 -20.15
C SER A 236 -7.87 14.12 -21.20
N THR A 237 -8.27 12.89 -21.52
CA THR A 237 -7.56 12.07 -22.52
C THR A 237 -7.55 12.73 -23.90
N GLY A 238 -8.64 13.39 -24.29
CA GLY A 238 -8.74 14.10 -25.57
C GLY A 238 -7.75 15.26 -25.66
N ASP A 239 -7.69 16.10 -24.62
CA ASP A 239 -6.80 17.27 -24.60
C ASP A 239 -5.33 16.87 -24.56
N ILE A 240 -4.99 15.81 -23.82
CA ILE A 240 -3.63 15.28 -23.76
C ILE A 240 -3.19 14.76 -25.14
N VAL A 241 -4.04 14.00 -25.83
CA VAL A 241 -3.74 13.51 -27.18
C VAL A 241 -3.63 14.67 -28.17
N GLY A 242 -4.50 15.68 -28.06
CA GLY A 242 -4.41 16.91 -28.84
C GLY A 242 -3.07 17.62 -28.63
N ARG A 243 -2.64 17.78 -27.38
CA ARG A 243 -1.37 18.41 -27.03
C ARG A 243 -0.16 17.66 -27.57
N TRP A 244 -0.17 16.33 -27.54
CA TRP A 244 0.88 15.52 -28.15
C TRP A 244 0.91 15.70 -29.67
N LYS A 245 -0.26 15.76 -30.32
CA LYS A 245 -0.35 16.02 -31.76
C LYS A 245 0.23 17.38 -32.13
N GLU A 246 -0.08 18.43 -31.38
CA GLU A 246 0.52 19.77 -31.56
C GLU A 246 2.04 19.71 -31.39
N TYR A 247 2.53 19.15 -30.28
CA TYR A 247 3.95 19.02 -30.01
C TYR A 247 4.71 18.33 -31.15
N PHE A 248 4.20 17.20 -31.63
CA PHE A 248 4.85 16.47 -32.73
C PHE A 248 4.69 17.18 -34.07
N LYS A 249 3.60 17.91 -34.30
CA LYS A 249 3.43 18.71 -35.51
C LYS A 249 4.49 19.81 -35.59
N ASP A 250 4.73 20.51 -34.49
CA ASP A 250 5.73 21.58 -34.41
C ASP A 250 7.16 21.03 -34.47
N LEU A 251 7.43 19.93 -33.75
CA LEU A 251 8.75 19.28 -33.73
C LEU A 251 9.14 18.73 -35.11
N LEU A 252 8.19 18.16 -35.85
CA LEU A 252 8.45 17.51 -37.14
C LEU A 252 8.29 18.45 -38.34
N ASN A 253 7.71 19.63 -38.15
CA ASN A 253 7.57 20.66 -39.19
C ASN A 253 7.99 22.02 -38.63
N PRO A 254 9.29 22.24 -38.36
CA PRO A 254 9.76 23.56 -37.98
C PRO A 254 9.42 24.53 -39.13
N THR A 255 8.67 25.58 -38.82
CA THR A 255 8.53 26.72 -39.72
C THR A 255 9.85 27.46 -39.73
N ASP A 256 10.65 27.26 -40.78
CA ASP A 256 11.83 28.08 -41.06
C ASP A 256 11.43 29.55 -41.08
N THR A 257 11.83 30.31 -40.07
CA THR A 257 11.84 31.77 -40.15
C THR A 257 13.06 32.19 -40.96
N PRO A 258 12.90 33.02 -42.01
CA PRO A 258 13.98 33.40 -42.89
C PRO A 258 15.06 34.17 -42.13
N SER A 259 16.31 33.86 -42.45
CA SER A 259 17.51 34.54 -42.00
C SER A 259 17.37 36.05 -42.22
N VAL A 260 17.43 36.80 -41.13
CA VAL A 260 17.76 38.22 -41.17
C VAL A 260 19.21 38.31 -41.69
N GLU A 261 19.38 38.67 -42.96
CA GLU A 261 20.64 39.23 -43.44
C GLU A 261 20.74 40.66 -42.91
N GLU A 262 21.75 40.92 -42.07
CA GLU A 262 22.28 42.27 -41.89
C GLU A 262 23.76 42.27 -42.31
N PRO A 263 24.24 43.35 -42.97
CA PRO A 263 25.66 43.57 -43.23
C PRO A 263 26.46 43.89 -41.96
#